data_AF-A0A7S3M6W1-F1
#
_entry.id   AF-A0A7S3M6W1-F1
#
_cell.length_a   1.000
_cell.length_b   1.000
_cell.length_c   1.000
_cell.angle_alpha   90.00
_cell.angle_beta   90.00
_cell.angle_gamma   90.00
#
_symmetry.space_group_name_H-M   'P 1'
#
loop_
_entity.id
_entity.type
_entity.pdbx_description
1 polymer ?
#
loop_
_entity_poly.entity_id
_entity_poly.type
_entity_poly.pdbx_seq_one_letter_code
_entity_poly.pdbx_strand_id
1 'polypeptide(L)'
;MEDDVPAFLKGNVLVPLKIDVTYNGARLVDTFSWNLYNSCMSIDEFALMTCIDLNLSNGFQDKIKQQIQEQVEAFVDIVSLIKTHGATIVPNWSTKIREHQTITMGIRHNTLDYTDKISWDPMSSSITPEQFAYITCKDLGLPTELRPAISNKIRETLFRWVIALIENPDSTDTSVAAEFKVSDTKVSLAQSYHAVEMATSLWKRAKPSTLEETAAVPR
;
A
#
# COMPACT_ATOMS: atom_id res chain seq x y z
N MET A 1 -21.58 -8.20 10.86
CA MET A 1 -21.00 -7.93 9.52
C MET A 1 -19.97 -6.81 9.56
N GLU A 2 -20.19 -5.70 10.29
CA GLU A 2 -19.19 -4.61 10.38
C GLU A 2 -17.96 -4.96 11.25
N ASP A 3 -18.04 -5.99 12.08
CA ASP A 3 -16.95 -6.45 12.98
C ASP A 3 -15.86 -7.28 12.30
N ASP A 4 -16.06 -7.71 11.05
CA ASP A 4 -15.13 -8.58 10.31
C ASP A 4 -14.34 -7.83 9.23
N VAL A 5 -14.07 -6.54 9.47
CA VAL A 5 -13.25 -5.70 8.58
C VAL A 5 -12.15 -5.02 9.40
N PRO A 6 -10.87 -5.09 8.96
CA PRO A 6 -9.78 -4.35 9.58
C PRO A 6 -10.06 -2.86 9.74
N ALA A 7 -9.59 -2.26 10.84
CA ALA A 7 -9.84 -0.86 11.18
C ALA A 7 -9.32 0.11 10.11
N PHE A 8 -8.19 -0.19 9.47
CA PHE A 8 -7.61 0.66 8.42
C PHE A 8 -8.43 0.70 7.12
N LEU A 9 -9.44 -0.17 6.97
CA LEU A 9 -10.38 -0.21 5.86
C LEU A 9 -11.75 0.41 6.19
N LYS A 10 -11.94 0.87 7.44
CA LYS A 10 -13.17 1.51 7.92
C LYS A 10 -13.04 3.04 7.86
N GLY A 11 -14.13 3.73 7.55
CA GLY A 11 -14.16 5.20 7.50
C GLY A 11 -13.24 5.78 6.44
N ASN A 12 -12.26 6.59 6.87
CA ASN A 12 -11.26 7.23 5.99
C ASN A 12 -10.20 6.21 5.54
N VAL A 13 -10.38 5.66 4.34
CA VAL A 13 -9.43 4.71 3.75
C VAL A 13 -8.34 5.49 3.01
N LEU A 14 -7.20 5.64 3.70
CA LEU A 14 -5.99 6.22 3.13
C LEU A 14 -5.12 5.13 2.50
N VAL A 15 -4.72 5.36 1.24
CA VAL A 15 -3.88 4.45 0.46
C VAL A 15 -2.56 5.12 0.07
N PRO A 16 -1.43 4.40 0.11
CA PRO A 16 -0.15 4.94 -0.34
C PRO A 16 -0.04 4.86 -1.87
N LEU A 17 -0.10 6.01 -2.55
CA LEU A 17 0.12 6.14 -3.99
C LEU A 17 1.58 6.44 -4.28
N LYS A 18 2.09 5.89 -5.38
CA LYS A 18 3.45 6.15 -5.87
C LYS A 18 3.40 6.59 -7.33
N ILE A 19 4.03 7.70 -7.65
CA ILE A 19 4.21 8.13 -9.03
C ILE A 19 5.67 7.99 -9.42
N ASP A 20 5.90 7.50 -10.64
CA ASP A 20 7.21 7.40 -11.28
C ASP A 20 7.01 7.76 -12.76
N VAL A 21 7.06 9.06 -13.03
CA VAL A 21 6.69 9.64 -14.33
C VAL A 21 7.94 10.18 -15.01
N THR A 22 8.16 9.78 -16.27
CA THR A 22 9.22 10.33 -17.11
C THR A 22 8.64 11.08 -18.29
N TYR A 23 9.12 12.29 -18.53
CA TYR A 23 8.74 13.12 -19.68
C TYR A 23 9.88 14.05 -20.08
N ASN A 24 10.20 14.09 -21.38
CA ASN A 24 11.28 14.92 -21.97
C ASN A 24 12.63 14.85 -21.22
N GLY A 25 13.02 13.66 -20.77
CA GLY A 25 14.29 13.42 -20.07
C GLY A 25 14.29 13.79 -18.58
N ALA A 26 13.22 14.39 -18.05
CA ALA A 26 13.02 14.58 -16.62
C ALA A 26 12.21 13.41 -16.03
N ARG A 27 12.49 13.04 -14.77
CA ARG A 27 11.79 11.99 -14.02
C ARG A 27 11.28 12.57 -12.70
N LEU A 28 10.01 12.36 -12.40
CA LEU A 28 9.36 12.67 -11.14
C LEU A 28 9.07 11.36 -10.41
N VAL A 29 9.61 11.20 -9.21
CA VAL A 29 9.29 10.09 -8.31
C VAL A 29 8.77 10.67 -7.01
N ASP A 30 7.57 10.27 -6.61
CA ASP A 30 6.97 10.72 -5.35
C ASP A 30 6.06 9.64 -4.74
N THR A 31 5.82 9.74 -3.44
CA THR A 31 4.92 8.86 -2.69
C THR A 31 4.11 9.67 -1.68
N PHE A 32 2.79 9.57 -1.77
CA PHE A 32 1.87 10.33 -0.93
C PHE A 32 0.65 9.47 -0.54
N SER A 33 -0.08 9.92 0.47
CA SER A 33 -1.30 9.24 0.92
C SER A 33 -2.53 9.86 0.25
N TRP A 34 -3.44 9.03 -0.25
CA TRP A 34 -4.68 9.46 -0.89
C TRP A 34 -5.89 8.91 -0.15
N ASN A 35 -6.91 9.74 0.12
CA ASN A 35 -8.17 9.27 0.71
C ASN A 35 -9.12 8.84 -0.41
N LEU A 36 -9.44 7.55 -0.47
CA LEU A 36 -10.28 6.99 -1.55
C LEU A 36 -11.68 7.61 -1.65
N TYR A 37 -12.24 8.09 -0.54
CA TYR A 37 -13.65 8.49 -0.47
C TYR A 37 -13.85 9.97 -0.12
N ASN A 38 -12.83 10.63 0.41
CA ASN A 38 -12.91 12.02 0.87
C ASN A 38 -11.58 12.74 0.66
N SER A 39 -11.19 12.90 -0.61
CA SER A 39 -10.04 13.73 -0.98
C SER A 39 -10.44 15.20 -1.05
N CYS A 40 -9.56 16.09 -0.57
CA CYS A 40 -9.80 17.54 -0.54
C CYS A 40 -9.67 18.21 -1.92
N MET A 41 -9.17 17.47 -2.92
CA MET A 41 -9.01 17.91 -4.29
C MET A 41 -9.20 16.73 -5.25
N SER A 42 -9.55 17.03 -6.49
CA SER A 42 -9.61 16.05 -7.57
C SER A 42 -8.22 15.64 -8.04
N ILE A 43 -8.14 14.50 -8.73
CA ILE A 43 -6.89 14.00 -9.33
C ILE A 43 -6.35 15.02 -10.36
N ASP A 44 -7.24 15.61 -11.16
CA ASP A 44 -6.90 16.66 -12.12
C ASP A 44 -6.26 17.88 -11.46
N GLU A 45 -6.86 18.37 -10.38
CA GLU A 45 -6.32 19.50 -9.62
C GLU A 45 -4.97 19.15 -8.98
N PHE A 46 -4.82 17.92 -8.43
CA PHE A 46 -3.57 17.48 -7.82
C PHE A 46 -2.43 17.43 -8.86
N ALA A 47 -2.69 16.84 -10.02
CA ALA A 47 -1.72 16.76 -11.10
C ALA A 47 -1.32 18.16 -11.61
N LEU A 48 -2.30 19.07 -11.73
CA LEU A 48 -2.04 20.46 -12.13
C LEU A 48 -1.17 21.19 -11.10
N MET A 49 -1.55 21.15 -9.82
CA MET A 49 -0.80 21.83 -8.77
C MET A 49 0.60 21.27 -8.60
N THR A 50 0.77 19.96 -8.69
CA THR A 50 2.10 19.33 -8.67
C THR A 50 3.00 19.86 -9.78
N CYS A 51 2.46 19.99 -11.01
CA CYS A 51 3.23 20.57 -12.12
C CYS A 51 3.58 22.04 -11.89
N ILE A 52 2.67 22.83 -11.30
CA ILE A 52 2.91 24.24 -10.97
C ILE A 52 3.99 24.36 -9.89
N ASP A 53 3.84 23.65 -8.78
CA ASP A 53 4.71 23.75 -7.61
C ASP A 53 6.15 23.31 -7.90
N LEU A 54 6.31 22.29 -8.74
CA LEU A 54 7.61 21.74 -9.14
C LEU A 54 8.13 22.33 -10.46
N ASN A 55 7.42 23.30 -11.05
CA ASN A 55 7.74 23.93 -12.33
C ASN A 55 8.00 22.91 -13.46
N LEU A 56 7.13 21.90 -13.55
CA LEU A 56 7.18 20.83 -14.54
C LEU A 56 6.42 21.22 -15.81
N SER A 57 6.88 20.70 -16.95
CA SER A 57 6.18 20.90 -18.23
C SER A 57 4.83 20.20 -18.26
N ASN A 58 3.87 20.77 -19.00
CA ASN A 58 2.48 20.27 -19.10
C ASN A 58 2.34 18.77 -19.45
N GLY A 59 3.31 18.16 -20.13
CA GLY A 59 3.28 16.72 -20.44
C GLY A 59 3.42 15.79 -19.22
N PHE A 60 3.78 16.31 -18.04
CA PHE A 60 3.71 15.57 -16.79
C PHE A 60 2.27 15.41 -16.27
N GLN A 61 1.40 16.41 -16.51
CA GLN A 61 0.07 16.45 -15.90
C GLN A 61 -0.77 15.22 -16.28
N ASP A 62 -0.87 14.90 -17.57
CA ASP A 62 -1.64 13.75 -18.05
C ASP A 62 -1.07 12.42 -17.52
N LYS A 63 0.26 12.32 -17.42
CA LYS A 63 0.93 11.11 -16.93
C LYS A 63 0.73 10.90 -15.42
N ILE A 64 0.84 11.98 -14.64
CA ILE A 64 0.57 11.96 -13.20
C ILE A 64 -0.89 11.56 -12.97
N LYS A 65 -1.83 12.23 -13.67
CA LYS A 65 -3.26 11.92 -13.60
C LYS A 65 -3.53 10.45 -13.90
N GLN A 66 -2.99 9.94 -15.01
CA GLN A 66 -3.17 8.54 -15.41
C GLN A 66 -2.69 7.57 -14.33
N GLN A 67 -1.45 7.75 -13.81
CA GLN A 67 -0.91 6.85 -12.79
C GLN A 67 -1.70 6.89 -11.48
N ILE A 68 -2.19 8.07 -11.07
CA ILE A 68 -3.02 8.20 -9.86
C ILE A 68 -4.37 7.52 -10.08
N GLN A 69 -5.01 7.77 -11.22
CA GLN A 69 -6.32 7.20 -11.55
C GLN A 69 -6.28 5.67 -11.55
N GLU A 70 -5.30 5.06 -12.23
CA GLU A 70 -5.14 3.60 -12.28
C GLU A 70 -4.95 2.97 -10.89
N GLN A 71 -4.16 3.61 -10.03
CA GLN A 71 -3.94 3.14 -8.66
C GLN A 71 -5.17 3.34 -7.78
N VAL A 72 -5.85 4.48 -7.87
CA VAL A 72 -7.08 4.74 -7.11
C VAL A 72 -8.16 3.73 -7.46
N GLU A 73 -8.39 3.48 -8.75
CA GLU A 73 -9.32 2.46 -9.23
C GLU A 73 -8.93 1.06 -8.72
N ALA A 74 -7.64 0.71 -8.77
CA ALA A 74 -7.13 -0.54 -8.18
C ALA A 74 -7.43 -0.67 -6.68
N PHE A 75 -7.16 0.38 -5.90
CA PHE A 75 -7.41 0.36 -4.47
C PHE A 75 -8.90 0.31 -4.13
N VAL A 76 -9.76 0.98 -4.89
CA VAL A 76 -11.22 0.88 -4.73
C VAL A 76 -11.67 -0.56 -4.93
N ASP A 77 -11.21 -1.22 -5.99
CA ASP A 77 -11.53 -2.62 -6.27
C ASP A 77 -11.01 -3.56 -5.18
N ILE A 78 -9.77 -3.36 -4.71
CA ILE A 78 -9.17 -4.14 -3.60
C ILE A 78 -10.03 -4.01 -2.34
N VAL A 79 -10.39 -2.78 -1.95
CA VAL A 79 -11.18 -2.54 -0.74
C VAL A 79 -12.57 -3.16 -0.87
N SER A 80 -13.18 -3.07 -2.04
CA SER A 80 -14.48 -3.71 -2.33
C SER A 80 -14.41 -5.24 -2.24
N LEU A 81 -13.37 -5.84 -2.84
CA LEU A 81 -13.11 -7.28 -2.79
C LEU A 81 -12.95 -7.77 -1.35
N ILE A 82 -12.14 -7.08 -0.55
CA ILE A 82 -11.90 -7.44 0.85
C ILE A 82 -13.19 -7.37 1.67
N LYS A 83 -13.92 -6.25 1.57
CA LYS A 83 -15.13 -6.02 2.37
C LYS A 83 -16.26 -6.98 2.01
N THR A 84 -16.39 -7.33 0.73
CA THR A 84 -17.53 -8.12 0.24
C THR A 84 -17.24 -9.62 0.23
N HIS A 85 -16.00 -10.00 -0.06
CA HIS A 85 -15.64 -11.40 -0.32
C HIS A 85 -14.54 -11.95 0.58
N GLY A 86 -13.90 -11.16 1.45
CA GLY A 86 -12.82 -11.63 2.32
C GLY A 86 -13.18 -12.86 3.14
N ALA A 87 -14.33 -12.83 3.82
CA ALA A 87 -14.83 -13.95 4.62
C ALA A 87 -15.29 -15.18 3.80
N THR A 88 -15.59 -14.99 2.51
CA THR A 88 -16.00 -16.06 1.61
C THR A 88 -14.79 -16.73 0.95
N ILE A 89 -13.74 -15.96 0.65
CA ILE A 89 -12.53 -16.44 -0.01
C ILE A 89 -11.59 -17.09 1.00
N VAL A 90 -11.43 -16.49 2.18
CA VAL A 90 -10.42 -16.91 3.16
C VAL A 90 -11.06 -17.67 4.32
N PRO A 91 -10.78 -18.98 4.48
CA PRO A 91 -11.22 -19.76 5.63
C PRO A 91 -10.74 -19.13 6.95
N ASN A 92 -11.61 -19.13 7.96
CA ASN A 92 -11.32 -18.56 9.28
C ASN A 92 -10.91 -17.07 9.23
N TRP A 93 -11.44 -16.31 8.27
CA TRP A 93 -11.17 -14.88 8.08
C TRP A 93 -11.16 -14.08 9.39
N SER A 94 -12.21 -14.18 10.20
CA SER A 94 -12.34 -13.44 11.47
C SER A 94 -11.20 -13.71 12.45
N THR A 95 -10.62 -14.91 12.43
CA THR A 95 -9.46 -15.27 13.25
C THR A 95 -8.20 -14.67 12.65
N LYS A 96 -7.98 -14.87 11.34
CA LYS A 96 -6.78 -14.38 10.63
C LYS A 96 -6.63 -12.88 10.72
N ILE A 97 -7.72 -12.11 10.57
CA ILE A 97 -7.64 -10.65 10.57
C ILE A 97 -7.35 -10.03 11.95
N ARG A 98 -7.49 -10.82 13.03
CA ARG A 98 -7.21 -10.40 14.41
C ARG A 98 -5.76 -10.64 14.82
N GLU A 99 -4.98 -11.30 13.97
CA GLU A 99 -3.59 -11.58 14.25
C GLU A 99 -2.74 -10.32 14.07
N HIS A 100 -1.88 -10.05 15.07
CA HIS A 100 -0.99 -8.92 15.04
C HIS A 100 0.01 -9.05 13.89
N GLN A 101 0.20 -7.96 13.15
CA GLN A 101 1.12 -7.89 12.03
C GLN A 101 2.44 -7.30 12.45
N THR A 102 3.53 -7.98 12.10
CA THR A 102 4.88 -7.46 12.31
C THR A 102 5.25 -6.54 11.15
N ILE A 103 5.46 -5.26 11.44
CA ILE A 103 5.83 -4.25 10.46
C ILE A 103 7.30 -3.89 10.65
N THR A 104 8.10 -4.14 9.62
CA THR A 104 9.51 -3.73 9.59
C THR A 104 9.64 -2.45 8.77
N MET A 105 10.23 -1.42 9.38
CA MET A 105 10.50 -0.14 8.77
C MET A 105 11.98 -0.03 8.45
N GLY A 106 12.29 0.35 7.22
CA GLY A 106 13.62 0.76 6.78
C GLY A 106 13.43 1.95 5.85
N ILE A 107 13.67 3.15 6.37
CA ILE A 107 13.38 4.41 5.69
C ILE A 107 14.65 5.23 5.68
N ARG A 108 15.13 5.55 4.47
CA ARG A 108 16.25 6.46 4.24
C ARG A 108 15.72 7.84 3.88
N HIS A 109 16.20 8.86 4.57
CA HIS A 109 15.92 10.26 4.26
C HIS A 109 17.21 11.08 4.41
N ASN A 110 17.74 11.56 3.28
CA ASN A 110 19.05 12.21 3.20
C ASN A 110 20.15 11.31 3.79
N THR A 111 20.78 11.74 4.89
CA THR A 111 21.83 11.00 5.61
C THR A 111 21.29 10.16 6.76
N LEU A 112 19.99 10.22 7.04
CA LEU A 112 19.33 9.50 8.14
C LEU A 112 18.76 8.18 7.64
N ASP A 113 19.15 7.09 8.31
CA ASP A 113 18.54 5.77 8.14
C ASP A 113 17.73 5.42 9.39
N TYR A 114 16.41 5.45 9.27
CA TYR A 114 15.47 5.03 10.31
C TYR A 114 15.10 3.55 10.09
N THR A 115 15.37 2.71 11.10
CA THR A 115 15.01 1.29 11.08
C THR A 115 14.27 0.93 12.35
N ASP A 116 13.15 0.22 12.22
CA ASP A 116 12.31 -0.18 13.34
C ASP A 116 11.54 -1.47 13.02
N LYS A 117 11.04 -2.15 14.05
CA LYS A 117 10.19 -3.34 13.93
C LYS A 117 9.11 -3.30 15.00
N ILE A 118 7.87 -3.16 14.55
CA ILE A 118 6.71 -3.00 15.45
C ILE A 118 5.70 -4.13 15.26
N SER A 119 4.86 -4.36 16.28
CA SER A 119 3.67 -5.20 16.22
C SER A 119 2.44 -4.30 16.09
N TRP A 120 1.64 -4.51 15.05
CA TRP A 120 0.45 -3.71 14.74
C TRP A 120 -0.81 -4.57 14.85
N ASP A 121 -1.83 -4.11 15.58
CA ASP A 121 -3.16 -4.74 15.60
C ASP A 121 -4.02 -4.15 14.47
N PRO A 122 -4.38 -4.93 13.42
CA PRO A 122 -5.19 -4.44 12.30
C PRO A 122 -6.64 -4.10 12.68
N MET A 123 -7.13 -4.60 13.82
CA MET A 123 -8.50 -4.41 14.27
C MET A 123 -8.64 -3.21 15.21
N SER A 124 -7.53 -2.71 15.76
CA SER A 124 -7.54 -1.55 16.63
C SER A 124 -7.63 -0.24 15.85
N SER A 125 -8.51 0.67 16.31
CA SER A 125 -8.59 2.06 15.86
C SER A 125 -7.99 3.06 16.86
N SER A 126 -7.31 2.59 17.91
CA SER A 126 -6.77 3.44 18.97
C SER A 126 -5.68 4.40 18.49
N ILE A 127 -4.92 3.98 17.48
CA ILE A 127 -3.85 4.77 16.88
C ILE A 127 -3.85 4.56 15.37
N THR A 128 -3.87 5.67 14.61
CA THR A 128 -3.72 5.60 13.15
C THR A 128 -2.24 5.54 12.78
N PRO A 129 -1.89 5.03 11.59
CA PRO A 129 -0.53 5.10 11.07
C PRO A 129 0.07 6.52 11.10
N GLU A 130 -0.73 7.55 10.80
CA GLU A 130 -0.32 8.96 10.86
C GLU A 130 -0.04 9.42 12.29
N GLN A 131 -0.88 9.02 13.24
CA GLN A 131 -0.70 9.36 14.64
C GLN A 131 0.53 8.67 15.23
N PHE A 132 0.74 7.39 14.87
CA PHE A 132 1.96 6.67 15.21
C PHE A 132 3.19 7.37 14.65
N ALA A 133 3.20 7.69 13.36
CA ALA A 133 4.31 8.40 12.72
C ALA A 133 4.60 9.76 13.37
N TYR A 134 3.56 10.52 13.72
CA TYR A 134 3.70 11.78 14.44
C TYR A 134 4.39 11.60 15.80
N ILE A 135 3.92 10.64 16.61
CA ILE A 135 4.46 10.34 17.94
C ILE A 135 5.91 9.86 17.82
N THR A 136 6.18 8.91 16.93
CA THR A 136 7.53 8.38 16.70
C THR A 136 8.52 9.46 16.30
N CYS A 137 8.17 10.34 15.36
CA CYS A 137 9.05 11.45 14.99
C CYS A 137 9.27 12.42 16.15
N LYS A 138 8.24 12.67 16.96
CA LYS A 138 8.33 13.56 18.12
C LYS A 138 9.24 12.98 19.21
N ASP A 139 9.07 11.70 19.54
CA ASP A 139 9.75 11.04 20.65
C ASP A 139 11.21 10.74 20.33
N LEU A 140 11.52 10.41 19.07
CA LEU A 140 12.87 10.10 18.60
C LEU A 140 13.61 11.31 18.03
N GLY A 141 12.97 12.48 17.97
CA GLY A 141 13.54 13.68 17.35
C GLY A 141 13.83 13.53 15.86
N LEU A 142 13.04 12.72 15.15
CA LEU A 142 13.19 12.51 13.71
C LEU A 142 12.61 13.71 12.93
N PRO A 143 13.15 13.99 11.73
CA PRO A 143 12.59 15.01 10.85
C PRO A 143 11.12 14.75 10.55
N THR A 144 10.31 15.81 10.51
CA THR A 144 8.85 15.68 10.33
C THR A 144 8.47 15.18 8.93
N GLU A 145 9.39 15.31 7.98
CA GLU A 145 9.30 14.80 6.62
C GLU A 145 9.30 13.26 6.56
N LEU A 146 9.75 12.57 7.62
CA LEU A 146 9.66 11.10 7.67
C LEU A 146 8.25 10.61 8.00
N ARG A 147 7.36 11.46 8.52
CA ARG A 147 6.02 11.02 8.96
C ARG A 147 5.23 10.33 7.84
N PRO A 148 5.14 10.89 6.61
CA PRO A 148 4.44 10.24 5.51
C PRO A 148 5.11 8.91 5.11
N ALA A 149 6.44 8.83 5.16
CA ALA A 149 7.15 7.60 4.84
C ALA A 149 6.83 6.48 5.86
N ILE A 150 6.78 6.82 7.16
CA ILE A 150 6.42 5.87 8.24
C ILE A 150 4.97 5.42 8.08
N SER A 151 4.03 6.35 7.94
CA SER A 151 2.61 6.01 7.83
C SER A 151 2.30 5.21 6.56
N ASN A 152 2.89 5.59 5.42
CA ASN A 152 2.74 4.85 4.17
C ASN A 152 3.35 3.46 4.24
N LYS A 153 4.48 3.28 4.93
CA LYS A 153 5.08 1.95 5.11
C LYS A 153 4.15 1.02 5.88
N ILE A 154 3.55 1.51 6.97
CA ILE A 154 2.56 0.76 7.76
C ILE A 154 1.37 0.37 6.87
N ARG A 155 0.77 1.34 6.16
CA ARG A 155 -0.39 1.10 5.30
C ARG A 155 -0.09 0.11 4.18
N GLU A 156 1.06 0.25 3.54
CA GLU A 156 1.50 -0.64 2.47
C GLU A 156 1.65 -2.08 2.98
N THR A 157 2.27 -2.28 4.14
CA THR A 157 2.39 -3.61 4.75
C THR A 157 1.01 -4.20 5.08
N LEU A 158 0.08 -3.40 5.62
CA LEU A 158 -1.28 -3.86 5.94
C LEU A 158 -2.09 -4.23 4.70
N PHE A 159 -2.02 -3.43 3.62
CA PHE A 159 -2.67 -3.79 2.35
C PHE A 159 -2.06 -5.05 1.75
N ARG A 160 -0.73 -5.16 1.73
CA ARG A 160 -0.04 -6.34 1.19
C ARG A 160 -0.40 -7.60 1.97
N TRP A 161 -0.49 -7.49 3.30
CA TRP A 161 -0.93 -8.57 4.17
C TRP A 161 -2.33 -9.09 3.79
N VAL A 162 -3.33 -8.21 3.72
CA VAL A 162 -4.70 -8.66 3.40
C VAL A 162 -4.78 -9.26 2.00
N ILE A 163 -4.06 -8.69 1.04
CA ILE A 163 -3.99 -9.24 -0.31
C ILE A 163 -3.34 -10.63 -0.30
N ALA A 164 -2.26 -10.83 0.47
CA ALA A 164 -1.61 -12.13 0.59
C ALA A 164 -2.54 -13.20 1.20
N LEU A 165 -3.43 -12.83 2.12
CA LEU A 165 -4.47 -13.72 2.63
C LEU A 165 -5.45 -14.16 1.53
N ILE A 166 -5.81 -13.24 0.62
CA ILE A 166 -6.70 -13.55 -0.51
C ILE A 166 -5.97 -14.37 -1.58
N GLU A 167 -4.70 -14.08 -1.84
CA GLU A 167 -3.87 -14.82 -2.79
C GLU A 167 -3.59 -16.26 -2.31
N ASN A 168 -3.50 -16.49 -1.00
CA ASN A 168 -3.19 -17.79 -0.38
C ASN A 168 -4.20 -18.12 0.74
N PRO A 169 -5.47 -18.39 0.42
CA PRO A 169 -6.55 -18.50 1.40
C PRO A 169 -6.33 -19.63 2.42
N ASP A 170 -5.76 -20.75 1.98
CA ASP A 170 -5.51 -21.94 2.81
C ASP A 170 -4.20 -21.85 3.63
N SER A 171 -3.38 -20.81 3.44
CA SER A 171 -2.11 -20.67 4.15
C SER A 171 -2.33 -20.57 5.65
N THR A 172 -1.54 -21.29 6.46
CA THR A 172 -1.49 -21.11 7.91
C THR A 172 -0.58 -19.96 8.33
N ASP A 173 0.36 -19.57 7.47
CA ASP A 173 1.21 -18.40 7.68
C ASP A 173 0.45 -17.15 7.25
N THR A 174 0.18 -16.28 8.22
CA THR A 174 -0.49 -15.00 8.07
C THR A 174 0.50 -13.84 8.07
N SER A 175 1.79 -14.10 8.29
CA SER A 175 2.81 -13.07 8.29
C SER A 175 3.07 -12.57 6.88
N VAL A 176 3.37 -11.28 6.74
CA VAL A 176 3.96 -10.75 5.50
C VAL A 176 5.40 -11.28 5.45
N ALA A 177 5.58 -12.51 4.98
CA ALA A 177 6.90 -13.04 4.69
C ALA A 177 7.59 -12.05 3.74
N ALA A 178 8.64 -11.41 4.25
CA ALA A 178 9.47 -10.49 3.50
C ALA A 178 9.98 -11.21 2.25
N GLU A 179 9.74 -10.59 1.10
CA GLU A 179 10.22 -10.96 -0.23
C GLU A 179 9.78 -12.35 -0.73
N PHE A 180 8.99 -12.32 -1.80
CA PHE A 180 8.59 -13.46 -2.59
C PHE A 180 9.84 -14.13 -3.21
N LYS A 181 10.42 -15.12 -2.52
CA LYS A 181 11.33 -16.06 -3.17
C LYS A 181 10.46 -16.99 -4.03
N VAL A 182 10.60 -16.87 -5.35
CA VAL A 182 10.02 -17.84 -6.28
C VAL A 182 10.58 -19.21 -5.92
N SER A 183 9.76 -20.06 -5.31
CA SER A 183 10.09 -21.47 -5.10
C SER A 183 8.95 -22.34 -5.60
N ASP A 184 9.36 -23.21 -6.53
CA ASP A 184 8.66 -24.25 -7.28
C ASP A 184 7.21 -24.58 -6.93
N THR A 185 6.41 -24.45 -7.99
CA THR A 185 5.03 -24.90 -8.19
C THR A 185 4.73 -26.24 -7.52
N LYS A 186 3.98 -26.21 -6.42
CA LYS A 186 3.12 -27.33 -6.02
C LYS A 186 1.68 -26.95 -6.30
N VAL A 187 1.15 -27.53 -7.37
CA VAL A 187 -0.26 -27.43 -7.77
C VAL A 187 -1.11 -28.11 -6.70
N SER A 188 -1.89 -27.32 -5.98
CA SER A 188 -3.02 -27.80 -5.18
C SER A 188 -4.32 -27.46 -5.91
N LEU A 189 -5.16 -28.47 -6.10
CA LEU A 189 -6.47 -28.37 -6.74
C LEU A 189 -7.53 -27.98 -5.70
N ALA A 190 -7.86 -26.69 -5.57
CA ALA A 190 -9.10 -26.25 -4.92
C ALA A 190 -9.54 -24.87 -5.46
N GLN A 191 -10.85 -24.65 -5.48
CA GLN A 191 -11.55 -23.54 -6.15
C GLN A 191 -11.20 -22.15 -5.58
N SER A 192 -10.65 -21.25 -6.42
CA SER A 192 -10.81 -19.77 -6.35
C SER A 192 -9.86 -18.98 -7.32
N TYR A 193 -9.48 -19.56 -8.46
CA TYR A 193 -8.51 -18.95 -9.39
C TYR A 193 -8.81 -17.51 -9.80
N HIS A 194 -10.08 -17.17 -10.05
CA HIS A 194 -10.44 -15.82 -10.51
C HIS A 194 -10.20 -14.74 -9.45
N ALA A 195 -10.52 -15.00 -8.17
CA ALA A 195 -10.33 -14.01 -7.11
C ALA A 195 -8.84 -13.79 -6.78
N VAL A 196 -8.04 -14.86 -6.82
CA VAL A 196 -6.59 -14.82 -6.65
C VAL A 196 -5.92 -14.05 -7.78
N GLU A 197 -6.28 -14.34 -9.03
CA GLU A 197 -5.77 -13.61 -10.21
C GLU A 197 -6.19 -12.15 -10.18
N MET A 198 -7.43 -11.85 -9.81
CA MET A 198 -7.91 -10.48 -9.62
C MET A 198 -7.11 -9.75 -8.54
N ALA A 199 -6.95 -10.31 -7.34
CA ALA A 199 -6.21 -9.66 -6.25
C ALA A 199 -4.75 -9.37 -6.65
N THR A 200 -4.09 -10.35 -7.30
CA THR A 200 -2.72 -10.19 -7.81
C THR A 200 -2.63 -9.08 -8.85
N SER A 201 -3.56 -9.07 -9.81
CA SER A 201 -3.63 -8.07 -10.89
C SER A 201 -3.89 -6.66 -10.33
N LEU A 202 -4.85 -6.55 -9.41
CA LEU A 202 -5.19 -5.31 -8.73
C LEU A 202 -4.01 -4.78 -7.92
N TRP A 203 -3.27 -5.64 -7.20
CA TRP A 203 -2.09 -5.21 -6.47
C TRP A 203 -1.00 -4.66 -7.39
N LYS A 204 -0.75 -5.32 -8.53
CA LYS A 204 0.20 -4.83 -9.54
C LYS A 204 -0.24 -3.48 -10.13
N ARG A 205 -1.53 -3.25 -10.31
CA ARG A 205 -2.08 -1.96 -10.77
C ARG A 205 -2.00 -0.87 -9.69
N ALA A 206 -2.21 -1.25 -8.42
CA ALA A 206 -2.08 -0.36 -7.26
C ALA A 206 -0.62 0.01 -6.96
N LYS A 207 0.33 -0.82 -7.36
CA LYS A 207 1.77 -0.62 -7.21
C LYS A 207 2.46 -0.91 -8.56
N PRO A 208 2.39 0.01 -9.54
CA PRO A 208 3.13 -0.16 -10.77
C PRO A 208 4.62 -0.26 -10.44
N SER A 209 5.29 -1.28 -10.99
CA SER A 209 6.72 -1.50 -10.82
C SER A 209 7.49 -0.22 -11.16
N THR A 210 8.18 0.34 -10.17
CA THR A 210 9.03 1.51 -10.43
C THR A 210 10.28 1.09 -11.17
N LEU A 211 10.83 1.97 -12.01
CA LEU A 211 11.98 1.67 -12.89
C LEU A 211 13.24 1.17 -12.15
N GLU A 212 13.29 1.31 -10.82
CA GLU A 212 14.37 0.76 -9.99
C GLU A 212 14.22 -0.73 -9.64
N GLU A 213 13.01 -1.28 -9.64
CA GLU A 213 12.77 -2.71 -9.37
C GLU A 213 13.28 -3.62 -10.50
N THR A 214 13.38 -3.10 -11.73
CA THR A 214 13.96 -3.80 -12.88
C THR A 214 15.48 -3.62 -13.01
N ALA A 215 16.09 -2.72 -12.23
CA ALA A 215 17.53 -2.46 -12.27
C ALA A 215 18.33 -3.21 -11.18
N ALA A 216 17.66 -3.83 -10.20
CA ALA A 216 18.30 -4.61 -9.15
C ALA A 216 18.47 -6.08 -9.58
N VAL A 217 19.61 -6.36 -10.21
CA VAL A 217 20.56 -7.48 -9.98
C VAL A 217 21.28 -7.77 -11.31
N PRO A 218 22.57 -7.43 -11.37
CA PRO A 218 23.56 -8.48 -11.59
C PRO A 218 24.54 -8.53 -10.41
N ARG A 219 24.84 -9.76 -9.97
CA ARG A 219 26.00 -10.04 -9.11
C ARG A 219 27.30 -9.76 -9.85
#